data_AF-A0A9P5XLA2-F1
#
_entry.id   AF-A0A9P5XLA2-F1
#
_cell.length_a   1.000
_cell.length_b   1.000
_cell.length_c   1.000
_cell.angle_alpha   90.00
_cell.angle_beta   90.00
_cell.angle_gamma   90.00
#
_symmetry.space_group_name_H-M   'P 1'
#
loop_
_entity.id
_entity.type
_entity.pdbx_description
1 polymer ?
#
loop_
_entity_poly.entity_id
_entity_poly.type
_entity_poly.pdbx_seq_one_letter_code
_entity_poly.pdbx_strand_id
1 'polypeptide(L)'
;MYESQSVPSLGVPSNEWRVSIVDYFNRPVYETYVRPVCSVEDLRVMDIGLRYDDLMMGIQVIAPSFGEVKADIESLIRDKILVGHCLWNTLSAMGLSCAALQTRDLALYRPLRKQLRSSTIVPLQDLARIFLSQEIGLYKEDSMEMACAAMSLFRNSEAVFEATVASGAWPCDLPPVRYAQYFS
;
A
#
# COMPACT_ATOMS: atom_id res chain seq x y z
N MET A 1 1.98 -2.00 40.10
CA MET A 1 2.99 -0.99 39.74
C MET A 1 4.30 -1.75 39.60
N TYR A 2 4.87 -2.03 38.44
CA TYR A 2 4.98 -1.26 37.20
C TYR A 2 4.69 -2.11 35.95
N GLU A 3 4.29 -1.40 34.91
CA GLU A 3 3.97 -1.81 33.55
C GLU A 3 5.25 -1.91 32.68
N SER A 4 5.05 -2.44 31.47
CA SER A 4 5.78 -2.16 30.21
C SER A 4 7.20 -2.73 30.01
N GLN A 5 7.60 -3.25 28.85
CA GLN A 5 7.01 -3.23 27.50
C GLN A 5 7.53 -4.43 26.69
N SER A 6 6.66 -5.02 25.89
CA SER A 6 6.95 -6.13 24.98
C SER A 6 7.89 -5.69 23.85
N VAL A 7 8.86 -6.55 23.57
CA VAL A 7 9.92 -6.45 22.56
C VAL A 7 9.38 -6.09 21.16
N PRO A 8 9.96 -5.14 20.41
CA PRO A 8 9.64 -4.99 18.99
C PRO A 8 10.46 -5.99 18.18
N SER A 9 9.80 -7.00 17.60
CA SER A 9 10.38 -7.85 16.56
C SER A 9 10.47 -7.04 15.26
N LEU A 10 11.60 -6.35 15.07
CA LEU A 10 11.88 -5.60 13.84
C LEU A 10 12.37 -6.56 12.75
N GLY A 11 11.44 -7.32 12.19
CA GLY A 11 11.63 -8.04 10.94
C GLY A 11 10.92 -7.30 9.82
N VAL A 12 11.49 -6.20 9.33
CA VAL A 12 11.04 -5.60 8.07
C VAL A 12 12.07 -5.99 7.02
N PRO A 13 11.79 -6.98 6.15
CA PRO A 13 12.72 -7.35 5.10
C PRO A 13 12.93 -6.19 4.12
N SER A 14 14.10 -6.25 3.51
CA SER A 14 14.73 -5.24 2.67
C SER A 14 13.82 -4.64 1.58
N ASN A 15 13.82 -3.31 1.47
CA ASN A 15 13.36 -2.44 0.35
C ASN A 15 12.02 -1.68 0.47
N GLU A 16 11.29 -1.74 1.59
CA GLU A 16 9.90 -1.24 1.72
C GLU A 16 9.73 0.23 2.14
N TRP A 17 10.65 1.12 1.76
CA TRP A 17 10.50 2.56 2.05
C TRP A 17 10.12 3.35 0.80
N ARG A 18 9.42 2.76 -0.18
CA ARG A 18 8.99 3.50 -1.38
C ARG A 18 7.47 3.59 -1.42
N VAL A 19 6.96 4.79 -1.67
CA VAL A 19 5.53 5.02 -1.90
C VAL A 19 5.33 5.48 -3.33
N SER A 20 4.36 4.87 -4.01
CA SER A 20 3.99 5.20 -5.38
C SER A 20 2.49 5.43 -5.47
N ILE A 21 2.10 6.53 -6.12
CA ILE A 21 0.73 6.89 -6.43
C ILE A 21 0.67 7.17 -7.93
N VAL A 22 -0.33 6.57 -8.57
CA VAL A 22 -0.62 6.77 -10.00
C VAL A 22 -1.99 7.39 -10.18
N ASP A 23 -2.18 8.09 -11.29
CA ASP A 23 -3.49 8.54 -11.72
C ASP A 23 -4.31 7.41 -12.34
N TYR A 24 -5.54 7.73 -12.73
CA TYR A 24 -6.46 6.80 -13.38
C TYR A 24 -5.88 6.14 -14.66
N PHE A 25 -4.96 6.81 -15.35
CA PHE A 25 -4.34 6.33 -16.58
C PHE A 25 -2.98 5.63 -16.34
N ASN A 26 -2.67 5.26 -15.09
CA ASN A 26 -1.38 4.71 -14.67
C ASN A 26 -0.18 5.66 -14.88
N ARG A 27 -0.41 6.97 -14.89
CA ARG A 27 0.70 7.93 -14.93
C ARG A 27 1.19 8.19 -13.50
N PRO A 28 2.50 8.22 -13.25
CA PRO A 28 3.02 8.48 -11.92
C PRO A 28 2.66 9.91 -11.48
N VAL A 29 1.99 10.01 -10.33
CA VAL A 29 1.63 11.28 -9.68
C VAL A 29 2.58 11.58 -8.54
N TYR A 30 2.99 10.54 -7.81
CA TYR A 30 3.92 10.64 -6.70
C TYR A 30 4.74 9.37 -6.64
N GLU A 31 6.06 9.51 -6.56
CA GLU A 31 6.96 8.40 -6.30
C GLU A 31 8.12 8.91 -5.46
N THR A 32 8.27 8.37 -4.25
CA THR A 32 9.36 8.80 -3.36
C THR A 32 9.82 7.66 -2.46
N TYR A 33 11.05 7.80 -1.99
CA TYR A 33 11.55 7.02 -0.88
C TYR A 33 11.30 7.76 0.44
N VAL A 34 11.01 7.01 1.50
CA VAL A 34 10.86 7.47 2.88
C VAL A 34 12.18 7.24 3.59
N ARG A 35 12.68 8.26 4.28
CA ARG A 35 13.87 8.09 5.11
C ARG A 35 13.61 7.04 6.20
N PRO A 36 14.38 5.93 6.26
CA PRO A 36 14.26 4.95 7.33
C PRO A 36 14.68 5.58 8.66
N VAL A 37 13.93 5.31 9.73
CA VAL A 37 14.32 5.66 11.11
C VAL A 37 15.17 4.52 11.64
N CYS A 38 16.48 4.56 11.41
CA CYS A 38 17.42 3.62 12.02
C CYS A 38 18.07 4.22 13.28
N SER A 39 18.25 3.40 14.31
CA SER A 39 19.04 3.78 15.49
C SER A 39 20.54 3.70 15.17
N VAL A 40 21.38 4.47 15.88
CA VAL A 40 22.85 4.43 15.70
C VAL A 40 23.43 3.05 16.05
N GLU A 41 22.70 2.26 16.84
CA GLU A 41 23.09 0.92 17.28
C GLU A 41 22.92 -0.12 16.16
N ASP A 42 21.87 -0.01 15.35
CA ASP A 42 21.63 -0.90 14.20
C ASP A 42 22.66 -0.70 13.08
N LEU A 43 23.19 0.51 12.94
CA LEU A 43 24.24 0.84 11.96
C LEU A 43 25.56 0.09 12.24
N ARG A 44 25.85 -0.26 13.50
CA ARG A 44 27.08 -0.99 13.86
C ARG A 44 27.00 -2.49 13.61
N VAL A 45 25.80 -3.05 13.47
CA VAL A 45 25.58 -4.50 13.29
C VAL A 45 25.67 -4.92 11.81
N MET A 46 25.57 -3.96 10.88
CA MET A 46 25.66 -4.19 9.43
C MET A 46 27.09 -4.05 8.86
N ASP A 47 28.11 -4.47 9.61
CA ASP A 47 29.51 -4.50 9.15
C ASP A 47 29.74 -5.66 8.14
N ILE A 48 29.04 -5.61 7.01
CA ILE A 48 29.13 -6.52 5.88
C ILE A 48 29.57 -5.74 4.63
N GLY A 49 30.83 -5.29 4.66
CA GLY A 49 31.80 -5.36 3.55
C GLY A 49 31.42 -4.93 2.12
N LEU A 50 30.32 -4.21 1.90
CA LEU A 50 29.91 -3.68 0.60
C LEU A 50 29.49 -2.23 0.77
N ARG A 51 29.65 -1.43 -0.30
CA ARG A 51 29.32 0.00 -0.43
C ARG A 51 27.83 0.32 -0.20
N TYR A 52 27.33 -0.01 0.98
CA TYR A 52 25.97 0.25 1.45
C TYR A 52 25.91 1.58 2.19
N ASP A 53 27.02 1.98 2.84
CA ASP A 53 27.17 3.28 3.50
C ASP A 53 26.92 4.45 2.54
N ASP A 54 27.45 4.41 1.31
CA ASP A 54 27.22 5.49 0.34
C ASP A 54 25.77 5.56 -0.17
N LEU A 55 25.09 4.41 -0.31
CA LEU A 55 23.72 4.34 -0.82
C LEU A 55 22.71 4.71 0.27
N MET A 56 22.91 4.23 1.51
CA MET A 56 22.09 4.59 2.66
C MET A 56 22.36 6.01 3.14
N MET A 57 23.61 6.50 3.10
CA MET A 57 23.89 7.93 3.33
C MET A 57 23.28 8.79 2.22
N GLY A 58 23.37 8.39 0.95
CA GLY A 58 22.76 9.12 -0.16
C GLY A 58 21.23 9.20 -0.06
N ILE A 59 20.57 8.09 0.29
CA ILE A 59 19.12 8.03 0.53
C ILE A 59 18.76 8.79 1.82
N GLN A 60 19.54 8.70 2.90
CA GLN A 60 19.27 9.45 4.13
C GLN A 60 19.46 10.97 3.97
N VAL A 61 20.36 11.42 3.10
CA VAL A 61 20.63 12.85 2.89
C VAL A 61 19.58 13.49 1.96
N ILE A 62 18.98 12.73 1.04
CA ILE A 62 18.08 13.26 0.00
C ILE A 62 16.61 12.87 0.22
N ALA A 63 16.32 11.74 0.85
CA ALA A 63 14.93 11.29 1.00
C ALA A 63 14.16 12.15 2.02
N PRO A 64 12.90 12.51 1.72
CA PRO A 64 12.03 13.20 2.66
C PRO A 64 11.79 12.36 3.91
N SER A 65 11.59 13.07 5.02
CA SER A 65 11.18 12.46 6.28
C SER A 65 9.80 11.81 6.16
N PHE A 66 9.50 10.85 7.04
CA PHE A 66 8.18 10.23 7.10
C PHE A 66 7.06 11.26 7.28
N GLY A 67 7.29 12.32 8.05
CA GLY A 67 6.31 13.39 8.26
C GLY A 67 6.01 14.19 6.98
N GLU A 68 7.03 14.50 6.19
CA GLU A 68 6.87 15.19 4.89
C GLU A 68 6.11 14.31 3.90
N VAL A 69 6.53 13.05 3.74
CA VAL A 69 5.86 12.10 2.84
C VAL A 69 4.41 11.88 3.24
N LYS A 70 4.14 11.76 4.55
CA LYS A 70 2.77 11.63 5.06
C LYS A 70 1.92 12.84 4.70
N ALA A 71 2.44 14.06 4.92
CA ALA A 71 1.72 15.30 4.63
C ALA A 71 1.43 15.46 3.13
N ASP A 72 2.40 15.11 2.28
CA ASP A 72 2.23 15.11 0.82
C ASP A 72 1.11 14.16 0.41
N ILE A 73 1.15 12.92 0.88
CA ILE A 73 0.15 11.90 0.54
C ILE A 73 -1.23 12.30 1.07
N GLU A 74 -1.33 12.79 2.30
CA GLU A 74 -2.59 13.24 2.89
C GLU A 74 -3.23 14.36 2.07
N SER A 75 -2.42 15.31 1.59
CA SER A 75 -2.87 16.36 0.67
C SER A 75 -3.28 15.79 -0.68
N LEU A 76 -2.51 14.85 -1.22
CA LEU A 76 -2.76 14.24 -2.53
C LEU A 76 -4.05 13.41 -2.57
N ILE A 77 -4.39 12.70 -1.51
CA ILE A 77 -5.58 11.82 -1.48
C ILE A 77 -6.84 12.50 -0.96
N ARG A 78 -6.71 13.71 -0.39
CA ARG A 78 -7.85 14.47 0.12
C ARG A 78 -8.91 14.68 -0.95
N ASP A 79 -10.16 14.42 -0.60
CA ASP A 79 -11.34 14.55 -1.47
C ASP A 79 -11.28 13.72 -2.77
N LYS A 80 -10.42 12.69 -2.81
CA LYS A 80 -10.29 11.76 -3.93
C LYS A 80 -10.73 10.36 -3.54
N ILE A 81 -10.98 9.55 -4.56
CA ILE A 81 -11.21 8.11 -4.39
C ILE A 81 -9.85 7.40 -4.41
N LEU A 82 -9.52 6.71 -3.33
CA LEU A 82 -8.30 5.92 -3.21
C LEU A 82 -8.55 4.49 -3.70
N VAL A 83 -7.84 4.11 -4.75
CA VAL A 83 -7.90 2.77 -5.36
C VAL A 83 -6.65 2.00 -4.96
N GLY A 84 -6.81 0.73 -4.58
CA GLY A 84 -5.66 -0.13 -4.29
C GLY A 84 -6.05 -1.53 -3.86
N HIS A 85 -5.08 -2.29 -3.36
CA HIS A 85 -5.28 -3.64 -2.83
C HIS A 85 -4.70 -3.71 -1.42
N CYS A 86 -5.49 -4.21 -0.47
CA CYS A 86 -5.12 -4.23 0.95
C CYS A 86 -4.73 -2.84 1.47
N LEU A 87 -5.54 -1.82 1.17
CA LEU A 87 -5.25 -0.42 1.49
C LEU A 87 -4.98 -0.20 2.98
N TRP A 88 -5.53 -1.06 3.85
CA TRP A 88 -5.25 -1.02 5.29
C TRP A 88 -3.77 -1.16 5.65
N ASN A 89 -2.97 -1.90 4.86
CA ASN A 89 -1.55 -2.05 5.10
C ASN A 89 -0.85 -0.69 4.94
N THR A 90 -1.12 0.00 3.81
CA THR A 90 -0.56 1.32 3.53
C THR A 90 -1.09 2.39 4.47
N LEU A 91 -2.40 2.43 4.70
CA LEU A 91 -3.04 3.42 5.58
C LEU A 91 -2.53 3.29 7.03
N SER A 92 -2.38 2.06 7.52
CA SER A 92 -1.85 1.83 8.88
C SER A 92 -0.37 2.18 9.00
N ALA A 93 0.45 1.81 8.00
CA ALA A 93 1.87 2.14 7.97
C ALA A 93 2.11 3.67 7.90
N MET A 94 1.28 4.40 7.16
CA MET A 94 1.37 5.86 7.05
C MET A 94 0.61 6.61 8.15
N GLY A 95 -0.18 5.91 8.97
CA GLY A 95 -1.06 6.53 9.95
C GLY A 95 -2.07 7.49 9.33
N LEU A 96 -2.64 7.12 8.17
CA LEU A 96 -3.63 7.86 7.41
C LEU A 96 -5.01 7.22 7.57
N SER A 97 -6.06 8.04 7.56
CA SER A 97 -7.46 7.57 7.56
C SER A 97 -8.17 8.05 6.31
N CYS A 98 -8.99 7.19 5.70
CA CYS A 98 -9.84 7.54 4.57
C CYS A 98 -11.25 7.06 4.84
N ALA A 99 -12.26 7.81 4.37
CA ALA A 99 -13.62 7.36 4.50
C ALA A 99 -13.82 6.07 3.70
N ALA A 100 -14.53 5.08 4.24
CA ALA A 100 -14.71 3.80 3.54
C ALA A 100 -15.32 4.00 2.14
N LEU A 101 -16.28 4.94 2.02
CA LEU A 101 -16.93 5.33 0.76
C LEU A 101 -15.98 5.97 -0.26
N GLN A 102 -14.87 6.54 0.19
CA GLN A 102 -13.81 7.12 -0.66
C GLN A 102 -12.71 6.09 -0.99
N THR A 103 -12.89 4.81 -0.65
CA THR A 103 -11.93 3.76 -1.01
C THR A 103 -12.51 2.79 -2.03
N ARG A 104 -11.64 2.23 -2.87
CA ARG A 104 -11.91 1.12 -3.80
C ARG A 104 -10.86 0.05 -3.55
N ASP A 105 -10.98 -0.62 -2.41
CA ASP A 105 -10.07 -1.70 -2.03
C ASP A 105 -10.47 -3.00 -2.74
N LEU A 106 -9.64 -3.42 -3.70
CA LEU A 106 -9.82 -4.61 -4.51
C LEU A 106 -9.65 -5.90 -3.70
N ALA A 107 -8.94 -5.85 -2.57
CA ALA A 107 -8.86 -6.98 -1.65
C ALA A 107 -10.17 -7.16 -0.88
N LEU A 108 -10.98 -6.12 -0.69
CA LEU A 108 -12.29 -6.23 -0.05
C LEU A 108 -13.44 -6.46 -1.05
N TYR A 109 -13.20 -6.19 -2.33
CA TYR A 109 -14.22 -6.25 -3.38
C TYR A 109 -14.71 -7.70 -3.64
N ARG A 110 -15.94 -8.00 -3.21
CA ARG A 110 -16.52 -9.36 -3.27
C ARG A 110 -16.66 -9.92 -4.69
N PRO A 111 -17.05 -9.14 -5.73
CA PRO A 111 -17.23 -9.69 -7.08
C PRO A 111 -15.99 -10.36 -7.66
N LEU A 112 -14.78 -9.82 -7.43
CA LEU A 112 -13.53 -10.46 -7.86
C LEU A 112 -13.35 -11.84 -7.20
N ARG A 113 -13.55 -11.93 -5.88
CA ARG A 113 -13.49 -13.20 -5.16
C ARG A 113 -14.53 -14.20 -5.67
N LYS A 114 -15.77 -13.75 -5.89
CA LYS A 114 -16.87 -14.59 -6.37
C LYS A 114 -16.58 -15.18 -7.75
N GLN A 115 -16.01 -14.38 -8.66
CA GLN A 115 -15.61 -14.86 -9.99
C GLN A 115 -14.55 -15.97 -9.91
N LEU A 116 -13.63 -15.88 -8.94
CA LEU A 116 -12.60 -16.89 -8.69
C LEU A 116 -13.06 -18.03 -7.76
N ARG A 117 -14.31 -18.01 -7.30
CA ARG A 117 -14.84 -18.95 -6.28
C ARG A 117 -13.97 -19.05 -5.03
N SER A 118 -13.30 -17.95 -4.67
CA SER A 118 -12.45 -17.87 -3.48
C SER A 118 -13.24 -17.38 -2.27
N SER A 119 -13.05 -18.03 -1.12
CA SER A 119 -13.57 -17.57 0.17
C SER A 119 -12.60 -16.64 0.91
N THR A 120 -11.34 -16.54 0.45
CA THR A 120 -10.29 -15.73 1.05
C THR A 120 -9.85 -14.60 0.12
N ILE A 121 -9.15 -13.60 0.68
CA ILE A 121 -8.51 -12.54 -0.09
C ILE A 121 -7.51 -13.18 -1.07
N VAL A 122 -7.60 -12.77 -2.33
CA VAL A 122 -6.70 -13.23 -3.40
C VAL A 122 -5.58 -12.20 -3.55
N PRO A 123 -4.30 -12.62 -3.63
CA PRO A 123 -3.17 -11.72 -3.86
C PRO A 123 -3.31 -10.90 -5.14
N LEU A 124 -2.77 -9.68 -5.15
CA LEU A 124 -2.84 -8.80 -6.32
C LEU A 124 -2.15 -9.43 -7.54
N GLN A 125 -1.04 -10.16 -7.32
CA GLN A 125 -0.31 -10.84 -8.39
C GLN A 125 -1.18 -11.88 -9.11
N ASP A 126 -1.98 -12.64 -8.36
CA ASP A 126 -2.89 -13.62 -8.93
C ASP A 126 -4.05 -12.95 -9.66
N LEU A 127 -4.60 -11.86 -9.10
CA LEU A 127 -5.65 -11.08 -9.75
C LEU A 127 -5.16 -10.46 -11.07
N ALA A 128 -3.97 -9.86 -11.08
CA ALA A 128 -3.36 -9.31 -12.29
C ALA A 128 -3.13 -10.39 -13.35
N ARG A 129 -2.61 -11.56 -12.95
CA ARG A 129 -2.41 -12.69 -13.86
C ARG A 129 -3.72 -13.16 -14.49
N ILE A 130 -4.77 -13.31 -13.69
CA ILE A 130 -6.04 -13.89 -14.14
C ILE A 130 -6.86 -12.89 -14.95
N PHE A 131 -6.99 -11.65 -14.49
CA PHE A 131 -7.91 -10.66 -15.09
C PHE A 131 -7.23 -9.76 -16.12
N LEU A 132 -5.92 -9.52 -16.00
CA LEU A 132 -5.18 -8.62 -16.90
C LEU A 132 -4.21 -9.38 -17.82
N SER A 133 -4.01 -10.69 -17.61
CA SER A 133 -2.94 -11.46 -18.28
C SER A 133 -1.55 -10.84 -18.10
N GLN A 134 -1.31 -10.24 -16.93
CA GLN A 134 -0.06 -9.57 -16.57
C GLN A 134 0.62 -10.29 -15.41
N GLU A 135 1.93 -10.52 -15.55
CA GLU A 135 2.77 -10.98 -14.44
C GLU A 135 3.44 -9.77 -13.81
N ILE A 136 3.31 -9.64 -12.49
CA ILE A 136 3.88 -8.54 -11.71
C ILE A 136 4.66 -9.09 -10.52
N GLY A 137 5.69 -8.37 -10.07
CA GLY A 137 6.47 -8.76 -8.88
C GLY A 137 7.27 -10.06 -9.05
N LEU A 138 7.63 -10.44 -10.28
CA LEU A 138 8.31 -11.71 -10.59
C LEU A 138 9.66 -11.87 -9.90
N TYR A 139 10.44 -10.79 -9.82
CA TYR A 139 11.80 -10.80 -9.24
C TYR A 139 11.87 -10.12 -7.88
N LYS A 140 11.17 -9.00 -7.75
CA LYS A 140 11.08 -8.18 -6.53
C LYS A 140 9.77 -7.41 -6.60
N GLU A 141 9.15 -7.19 -5.44
CA GLU A 141 7.98 -6.33 -5.34
C GLU A 141 8.34 -4.87 -5.65
N ASP A 142 7.65 -4.30 -6.65
CA ASP A 142 7.82 -2.93 -7.09
C ASP A 142 6.52 -2.15 -6.84
N SER A 143 6.57 -1.15 -5.95
CA SER A 143 5.38 -0.37 -5.57
C SER A 143 4.69 0.33 -6.75
N MET A 144 5.43 0.73 -7.80
CA MET A 144 4.86 1.40 -8.96
C MET A 144 4.11 0.39 -9.83
N GLU A 145 4.71 -0.77 -10.07
CA GLU A 145 4.09 -1.89 -10.77
C GLU A 145 2.80 -2.34 -10.08
N MET A 146 2.85 -2.49 -8.74
CA MET A 146 1.68 -2.86 -7.93
C MET A 146 0.58 -1.80 -8.00
N ALA A 147 0.91 -0.51 -7.91
CA ALA A 147 -0.06 0.59 -8.02
C ALA A 147 -0.73 0.62 -9.41
N CYS A 148 0.04 0.44 -10.48
CA CYS A 148 -0.48 0.37 -11.85
C CYS A 148 -1.38 -0.85 -12.06
N ALA A 149 -1.00 -2.02 -11.51
CA ALA A 149 -1.80 -3.24 -11.61
C ALA A 149 -3.14 -3.09 -10.87
N ALA A 150 -3.13 -2.53 -9.67
CA ALA A 150 -4.34 -2.25 -8.91
C ALA A 150 -5.27 -1.28 -9.66
N MET A 151 -4.75 -0.17 -10.18
CA MET A 151 -5.56 0.77 -10.95
C MET A 151 -6.12 0.15 -12.23
N SER A 152 -5.34 -0.66 -12.94
CA SER A 152 -5.79 -1.37 -14.14
C SER A 152 -6.89 -2.38 -13.84
N LEU A 153 -6.76 -3.11 -12.72
CA LEU A 153 -7.77 -4.06 -12.26
C LEU A 153 -9.06 -3.36 -11.81
N PHE A 154 -8.95 -2.20 -11.15
CA PHE A 154 -10.11 -1.37 -10.85
C PHE A 154 -10.82 -0.93 -12.13
N ARG A 155 -10.11 -0.38 -13.12
CA ARG A 155 -10.72 0.03 -14.40
C ARG A 155 -11.46 -1.11 -15.11
N ASN A 156 -10.97 -2.35 -14.99
CA ASN A 156 -11.66 -3.52 -15.55
C ASN A 156 -13.03 -3.78 -14.88
N SER A 157 -13.18 -3.42 -13.60
CA SER A 157 -14.38 -3.67 -12.79
C SER A 157 -15.16 -2.42 -12.39
N GLU A 158 -14.71 -1.23 -12.81
CA GLU A 158 -15.21 0.09 -12.41
C GLU A 158 -16.71 0.25 -12.69
N ALA A 159 -17.16 -0.12 -13.90
CA ALA A 159 -18.57 0.01 -14.27
C ALA A 159 -19.50 -0.73 -13.31
N VAL A 160 -19.11 -1.94 -12.88
CA VAL A 160 -19.90 -2.74 -11.92
C VAL A 160 -19.75 -2.19 -10.50
N PHE A 161 -18.55 -1.77 -10.13
CA PHE A 161 -18.27 -1.21 -8.81
C PHE A 161 -19.10 0.05 -8.58
N GLU A 162 -18.95 1.05 -9.45
CA GLU A 162 -19.60 2.35 -9.29
C GLU A 162 -21.12 2.26 -9.45
N ALA A 163 -21.63 1.39 -10.33
CA ALA A 163 -23.07 1.15 -10.41
C ALA A 163 -23.62 0.57 -9.10
N THR A 164 -22.88 -0.32 -8.44
CA THR A 164 -23.31 -0.88 -7.15
C THR A 164 -23.32 0.20 -6.07
N VAL A 165 -22.27 1.02 -6.00
CA VAL A 165 -22.19 2.15 -5.06
C VAL A 165 -23.31 3.17 -5.31
N ALA A 166 -23.55 3.54 -6.57
CA ALA A 166 -24.61 4.47 -6.95
C ALA A 166 -26.02 3.97 -6.62
N SER A 167 -26.23 2.64 -6.57
CA SER A 167 -27.49 2.04 -6.12
C SER A 167 -27.70 2.08 -4.60
N GLY A 168 -26.73 2.59 -3.83
CA GLY A 168 -26.74 2.61 -2.37
C GLY A 168 -26.25 1.31 -1.71
N ALA A 169 -25.81 0.33 -2.51
CA ALA A 169 -25.23 -0.91 -2.01
C ALA A 169 -23.70 -0.79 -1.89
N TRP A 170 -23.09 -1.53 -0.94
CA TRP A 170 -21.64 -1.57 -0.78
C TRP A 170 -21.08 -2.94 -1.20
N PRO A 171 -20.29 -3.04 -2.29
CA PRO A 171 -19.83 -4.32 -2.82
C PRO A 171 -18.63 -4.92 -2.07
N CYS A 172 -18.04 -4.21 -1.11
CA CYS A 172 -16.85 -4.64 -0.39
C CYS A 172 -17.19 -5.21 1.00
N ASP A 173 -16.38 -6.17 1.45
CA ASP A 173 -16.37 -6.63 2.84
C ASP A 173 -15.77 -5.57 3.77
N LEU A 174 -15.98 -5.75 5.07
CA LEU A 174 -15.36 -4.91 6.09
C LEU A 174 -13.85 -5.22 6.14
N PRO A 175 -12.99 -4.20 6.38
CA PRO A 175 -11.58 -4.43 6.62
C PRO A 175 -11.39 -5.27 7.89
N PRO A 176 -10.22 -5.93 8.06
CA PRO A 176 -9.91 -6.64 9.29
C PRO A 176 -10.06 -5.72 10.51
N VAL A 177 -10.66 -6.21 11.60
CA VAL A 177 -11.05 -5.40 12.77
C VAL A 177 -9.91 -4.51 13.30
N ARG A 178 -8.67 -5.03 13.31
CA ARG A 178 -7.48 -4.28 13.76
C ARG A 178 -7.17 -3.02 12.96
N TYR A 179 -7.73 -2.89 11.76
CA TYR A 179 -7.53 -1.74 10.87
C TYR A 179 -8.78 -0.88 10.69
N ALA A 180 -9.89 -1.20 11.37
CA ALA A 180 -11.14 -0.48 11.21
C ALA A 180 -10.99 1.04 11.44
N GLN A 181 -10.11 1.45 12.35
CA GLN A 181 -9.83 2.86 12.64
C GLN A 181 -9.29 3.67 11.46
N TYR A 182 -8.75 3.02 10.42
CA TYR A 182 -8.22 3.68 9.22
C TYR A 182 -9.29 3.86 8.13
N PHE A 183 -10.49 3.30 8.33
CA PHE A 183 -11.66 3.42 7.44
C PHE A 183 -12.80 4.09 8.20
N SER A 184 -12.85 5.42 8.13
CA SER A 184 -13.83 6.25 8.84
C SER A 184 -15.20 6.33 8.16
#